data_AF-A0A9X4R2N6-F1
#
_entry.id   AF-A0A9X4R2N6-F1
#
_cell.length_a   1.000
_cell.length_b   1.000
_cell.length_c   1.000
_cell.angle_alpha   90.00
_cell.angle_beta   90.00
_cell.angle_gamma   90.00
#
_symmetry.space_group_name_H-M   'P 1'
#
loop_
_entity.id
_entity.type
_entity.pdbx_description
1 polymer ?
#
loop_
_entity_poly.entity_id
_entity_poly.type
_entity_poly.pdbx_seq_one_letter_code
_entity_poly.pdbx_strand_id
1 'polypeptide(L)'
;MLKQTIAAATLAVIATVTLAQGDARFTRQAAPEVAATRAEVLADLEIYRLSGLERYDRLESPDFGSPAYRAALKRYQDLRNSPKYAELVRTNASRLGERVELAGQAAPSGSGGQ
;
A
#
# COMPACT_ATOMS: atom_id res chain seq x y z
N MET A 1 33.25 -28.06 24.97
CA MET A 1 32.36 -28.70 23.98
C MET A 1 30.99 -28.06 24.10
N LEU A 2 30.57 -27.36 23.05
CA LEU A 2 29.36 -26.52 23.01
C LEU A 2 28.12 -27.42 22.83
N LYS A 3 27.28 -27.51 23.85
CA LYS A 3 25.92 -28.05 23.76
C LYS A 3 25.02 -27.22 24.68
N GLN A 4 24.53 -26.10 24.17
CA GLN A 4 23.38 -25.41 24.77
C GLN A 4 22.15 -25.75 23.93
N THR A 5 21.42 -26.73 24.43
CA THR A 5 20.05 -27.06 24.03
C THR A 5 19.09 -26.44 25.04
N ILE A 6 17.96 -25.97 24.51
CA ILE A 6 16.70 -25.60 25.16
C ILE A 6 16.66 -24.19 25.78
N ALA A 7 16.15 -23.24 24.99
CA ALA A 7 15.29 -22.18 25.54
C ALA A 7 13.87 -22.44 25.01
N ALA A 8 13.03 -22.89 25.93
CA ALA A 8 11.61 -23.11 25.74
C ALA A 8 10.92 -21.78 25.39
N ALA A 9 10.39 -21.67 24.18
CA ALA A 9 9.43 -20.62 23.85
C ALA A 9 8.02 -21.14 24.16
N THR A 10 7.72 -21.29 25.45
CA THR A 10 6.36 -21.45 25.95
C THR A 10 5.77 -20.07 26.23
N LEU A 11 4.87 -19.63 25.36
CA LEU A 11 3.52 -19.29 25.82
C LEU A 11 2.55 -19.50 24.65
N ALA A 12 1.88 -20.65 24.70
CA ALA A 12 0.70 -20.90 23.91
C ALA A 12 -0.42 -19.99 24.43
N VAL A 13 -0.77 -18.94 23.69
CA VAL A 13 -2.10 -18.34 23.83
C VAL A 13 -3.00 -19.07 22.84
N ILE A 14 -3.49 -20.23 23.29
CA ILE A 14 -4.64 -20.86 22.65
C ILE A 14 -5.84 -19.99 23.05
N ALA A 15 -6.20 -19.05 22.18
CA ALA A 15 -7.49 -18.40 22.28
C ALA A 15 -8.54 -19.44 21.86
N THR A 16 -9.08 -20.14 22.85
CA THR A 16 -10.22 -21.05 22.68
C THR A 16 -11.43 -20.22 22.25
N VAL A 17 -11.66 -20.10 20.95
CA VAL A 17 -12.92 -19.55 20.42
C VAL A 17 -13.93 -20.68 20.41
N THR A 18 -14.78 -20.72 21.43
CA THR A 18 -16.02 -21.49 21.41
C THR A 18 -16.98 -20.84 20.41
N LEU A 19 -17.48 -21.65 19.48
CA LEU A 19 -18.30 -21.23 18.36
C LEU A 19 -19.73 -20.89 18.82
N ALA A 20 -20.09 -19.61 18.79
CA ALA A 20 -21.46 -19.19 18.55
C ALA A 20 -21.56 -18.79 17.07
N GLN A 21 -22.03 -19.72 16.23
CA GLN A 21 -22.30 -19.46 14.82
C GLN A 21 -23.58 -18.63 14.73
N GLY A 22 -23.43 -17.31 14.62
CA GLY A 22 -24.48 -16.37 14.28
C GLY A 22 -23.89 -15.26 13.41
N ASP A 23 -24.50 -15.02 12.26
CA ASP A 23 -24.08 -14.14 11.17
C ASP A 23 -23.41 -12.81 11.58
N ALA A 24 -22.08 -12.76 11.54
CA ALA A 24 -21.32 -11.51 11.71
C ALA A 24 -20.04 -11.51 10.84
N ARG A 25 -20.17 -11.79 9.54
CA ARG A 25 -19.05 -11.64 8.59
C ARG A 25 -18.92 -10.27 7.94
N PHE A 26 -19.83 -9.33 8.23
CA PHE A 26 -19.84 -8.00 7.61
C PHE A 26 -19.17 -6.90 8.43
N THR A 27 -18.69 -7.18 9.64
CA THR A 27 -17.95 -6.21 10.46
C THR A 27 -16.52 -6.64 10.70
N ARG A 28 -15.82 -7.08 9.64
CA ARG A 28 -14.38 -6.86 9.60
C ARG A 28 -14.22 -5.35 9.53
N GLN A 29 -13.99 -4.71 10.67
CA GLN A 29 -13.62 -3.31 10.75
C GLN A 29 -12.38 -3.16 9.87
N ALA A 30 -12.60 -2.68 8.64
CA ALA A 30 -11.52 -2.35 7.74
C ALA A 30 -10.69 -1.31 8.48
N ALA A 31 -9.39 -1.57 8.62
CA ALA A 31 -8.47 -0.49 8.99
C ALA A 31 -8.78 0.70 8.04
N PRO A 32 -8.79 1.95 8.55
CA PRO A 32 -9.13 3.09 7.71
C PRO A 32 -8.25 3.05 6.46
N GLU A 33 -8.87 2.77 5.31
CA GLU A 33 -8.21 2.83 4.02
C GLU A 33 -7.93 4.31 3.80
N VAL A 34 -6.67 4.70 3.98
CA VAL A 34 -6.27 6.09 3.80
C VAL A 34 -6.54 6.43 2.33
N ALA A 35 -7.49 7.33 2.09
CA ALA A 35 -7.82 7.77 0.75
C ALA A 35 -6.58 8.41 0.09
N ALA A 36 -6.26 7.98 -1.12
CA ALA A 36 -5.15 8.54 -1.87
C ALA A 36 -5.37 10.02 -2.17
N THR A 37 -4.32 10.82 -1.99
CA THR A 37 -4.29 12.24 -2.38
C THR A 37 -4.28 12.38 -3.91
N ARG A 38 -4.65 13.57 -4.41
CA ARG A 38 -4.61 13.83 -5.86
C ARG A 38 -3.20 13.75 -6.40
N ALA A 39 -2.20 14.21 -5.64
CA ALA A 39 -0.79 14.06 -5.98
C ALA A 39 -0.38 12.58 -6.17
N GLU A 40 -0.85 11.68 -5.30
CA GLU A 40 -0.61 10.23 -5.40
C GLU A 40 -1.30 9.61 -6.61
N VAL A 41 -2.54 9.99 -6.90
CA VAL A 41 -3.25 9.50 -8.11
C VAL A 41 -2.50 9.89 -9.38
N LEU A 42 -2.01 11.13 -9.47
CA LEU A 42 -1.22 11.59 -10.62
C LEU A 42 0.14 10.89 -10.72
N ALA A 43 0.79 10.64 -9.58
CA ALA A 43 2.05 9.89 -9.55
C ALA A 43 1.85 8.43 -9.97
N ASP A 44 0.76 7.81 -9.53
CA ASP A 44 0.40 6.43 -9.90
C ASP A 44 0.11 6.32 -11.39
N LEU A 45 -0.65 7.27 -11.94
CA LEU A 45 -0.96 7.35 -13.36
C LEU A 45 0.32 7.46 -14.22
N GLU A 46 1.31 8.25 -13.76
CA GLU A 46 2.58 8.38 -14.47
C GLU A 46 3.36 7.05 -14.49
N ILE A 47 3.52 6.38 -13.35
CA ILE A 47 4.24 5.09 -13.32
C ILE A 47 3.46 3.98 -14.02
N TYR A 48 2.13 4.07 -14.06
CA TYR A 48 1.26 3.18 -14.82
C TYR A 48 1.57 3.27 -16.32
N ARG A 49 1.70 4.49 -16.85
CA ARG A 49 2.14 4.73 -18.24
C ARG A 49 3.56 4.25 -18.49
N LEU A 50 4.50 4.61 -17.62
CA LEU A 50 5.91 4.22 -17.75
C LEU A 50 6.13 2.69 -17.69
N SER A 51 5.31 1.97 -16.94
CA SER A 51 5.34 0.50 -16.92
C SER A 51 4.90 -0.12 -18.25
N GLY A 52 4.14 0.65 -19.04
CA GLY A 52 3.49 0.25 -20.27
C GLY A 52 2.13 -0.42 -20.07
N LEU A 53 1.59 -0.48 -18.84
CA LEU A 53 0.27 -1.10 -18.58
C LEU A 53 -0.87 -0.40 -19.34
N GLU A 54 -0.79 0.92 -19.54
CA GLU A 54 -1.78 1.71 -20.31
C GLU A 54 -2.07 1.14 -21.71
N ARG A 55 -1.12 0.42 -22.33
CA ARG A 55 -1.36 -0.20 -23.64
C ARG A 55 -2.47 -1.24 -23.62
N TYR A 56 -2.69 -1.92 -22.49
CA TYR A 56 -3.70 -2.97 -22.37
C TYR A 56 -5.10 -2.41 -22.21
N ASP A 57 -5.25 -1.22 -21.65
CA ASP A 57 -6.54 -0.53 -21.54
C ASP A 57 -7.08 -0.07 -22.91
N ARG A 58 -6.19 0.05 -23.90
CA ARG A 58 -6.54 0.44 -25.27
C ARG A 58 -6.92 -0.74 -26.17
N LEU A 59 -6.78 -1.97 -25.69
CA LEU A 59 -7.11 -3.16 -26.47
C LEU A 59 -8.58 -3.54 -26.24
N GLU A 60 -9.27 -3.97 -27.30
CA GLU A 60 -10.63 -4.50 -27.19
C GLU A 60 -10.66 -5.86 -26.46
N SER A 61 -9.60 -6.66 -26.59
CA SER A 61 -9.43 -7.94 -25.90
C SER A 61 -7.99 -8.11 -25.42
N PRO A 62 -7.62 -7.48 -24.29
CA PRO A 62 -6.27 -7.59 -23.73
C PRO A 62 -5.99 -8.99 -23.16
N ASP A 63 -4.84 -9.57 -23.54
CA ASP A 63 -4.32 -10.77 -22.90
C ASP A 63 -3.55 -10.44 -21.61
N PHE A 64 -4.28 -10.40 -20.51
CA PHE A 64 -3.73 -10.23 -19.15
C PHE A 64 -2.93 -11.45 -18.65
N GLY A 65 -3.01 -12.59 -19.36
CA GLY A 65 -2.20 -13.77 -19.13
C GLY A 65 -0.88 -13.78 -19.91
N SER A 66 -0.63 -12.79 -20.77
CA SER A 66 0.59 -12.76 -21.59
C SER A 66 1.87 -12.56 -20.74
N PRO A 67 3.02 -13.14 -21.15
CA PRO A 67 4.31 -12.81 -20.55
C PRO A 67 4.63 -11.31 -20.57
N ALA A 68 4.20 -10.61 -21.63
CA ALA A 68 4.38 -9.18 -21.78
C ALA A 68 3.58 -8.36 -20.75
N TYR A 69 2.35 -8.81 -20.41
CA TYR A 69 1.53 -8.16 -19.39
C TYR A 69 2.16 -8.34 -18.02
N ARG A 70 2.55 -9.56 -17.67
CA ARG A 70 3.26 -9.84 -16.41
C ARG A 70 4.54 -9.02 -16.26
N ALA A 71 5.31 -8.88 -17.33
CA ALA A 71 6.51 -8.03 -17.33
C ALA A 71 6.18 -6.54 -17.10
N ALA A 72 5.08 -6.03 -17.67
CA ALA A 72 4.63 -4.67 -17.43
C ALA A 72 4.13 -4.47 -15.99
N LEU A 73 3.36 -5.43 -15.47
CA LEU A 73 2.90 -5.42 -14.09
C LEU A 73 4.07 -5.43 -13.10
N LYS A 74 5.10 -6.25 -13.36
CA LYS A 74 6.31 -6.25 -12.54
C LYS A 74 6.99 -4.87 -12.55
N ARG A 75 7.15 -4.24 -13.73
CA ARG A 75 7.73 -2.90 -13.81
C ARG A 75 6.91 -1.86 -13.04
N TYR A 76 5.58 -1.93 -13.09
CA TYR A 76 4.72 -1.05 -12.30
C TYR A 76 4.97 -1.22 -10.80
N GLN A 77 5.04 -2.47 -10.31
CA GLN A 77 5.34 -2.76 -8.91
C GLN A 77 6.74 -2.28 -8.51
N ASP A 78 7.74 -2.50 -9.35
CA ASP A 78 9.10 -2.01 -9.13
C ASP A 78 9.12 -0.46 -9.05
N LEU A 79 8.40 0.23 -9.94
CA LEU A 79 8.28 1.69 -9.95
C LEU A 79 7.54 2.22 -8.72
N ARG A 80 6.43 1.59 -8.32
CA ARG A 80 5.62 2.00 -7.15
C ARG A 80 6.43 1.95 -5.86
N ASN A 81 7.32 0.96 -5.74
CA ASN A 81 8.21 0.79 -4.59
C ASN A 81 9.55 1.54 -4.73
N SER A 82 9.74 2.31 -5.79
CA SER A 82 10.99 3.03 -6.05
C SER A 82 10.99 4.45 -5.45
N PRO A 83 12.17 5.04 -5.19
CA PRO A 83 12.30 6.45 -4.79
C PRO A 83 11.64 7.43 -5.79
N LYS A 84 11.54 7.04 -7.07
CA LYS A 84 10.92 7.83 -8.12
C LYS A 84 9.43 8.09 -7.85
N TYR A 85 8.69 7.12 -7.30
CA TYR A 85 7.28 7.34 -6.98
C TYR A 85 7.12 8.44 -5.93
N ALA A 86 7.91 8.39 -4.85
CA ALA A 86 7.89 9.42 -3.82
C ALA A 86 8.29 10.82 -4.36
N GLU A 87 9.22 10.88 -5.31
CA GLU A 87 9.57 12.12 -6.01
C GLU A 87 8.43 12.68 -6.87
N LEU A 88 7.73 11.81 -7.61
CA LEU A 88 6.56 12.19 -8.40
C LEU A 88 5.44 12.72 -7.50
N VAL A 89 5.17 12.07 -6.36
CA VAL A 89 4.18 12.54 -5.38
C VAL A 89 4.54 13.93 -4.87
N ARG A 90 5.79 14.14 -4.43
CA ARG A 90 6.24 15.46 -3.97
C ARG A 90 6.10 16.53 -5.05
N THR A 91 6.53 16.21 -6.27
CA THR A 91 6.45 17.13 -7.42
C THR A 91 5.00 17.51 -7.73
N ASN A 92 4.09 16.54 -7.77
CA ASN A 92 2.68 16.77 -8.05
C ASN A 92 2.01 17.56 -6.93
N ALA A 93 2.31 17.25 -5.67
CA ALA A 93 1.76 17.98 -4.53
C ALA A 93 2.22 19.45 -4.51
N SER A 94 3.51 19.72 -4.75
CA SER A 94 4.01 21.09 -4.88
C SER A 94 3.33 21.86 -6.02
N ARG A 95 3.04 21.20 -7.15
CA ARG A 95 2.30 21.80 -8.27
C ARG A 95 0.84 22.11 -7.94
N LEU A 96 0.21 21.27 -7.11
CA LEU A 96 -1.19 21.40 -6.70
C LEU A 96 -1.37 22.31 -5.48
N GLY A 97 -0.29 22.70 -4.81
CA GLY A 97 -0.36 23.39 -3.51
C GLY A 97 -0.83 22.48 -2.36
N GLU A 98 -0.77 21.15 -2.55
CA GLU A 98 -1.10 20.18 -1.51
C GLU A 98 0.09 20.03 -0.55
N ARG A 99 -0.16 20.09 0.76
CA ARG A 99 0.88 19.72 1.73
C ARG A 99 1.08 18.21 1.61
N VAL A 100 2.32 17.78 1.34
CA VAL A 100 2.70 16.36 1.34
C VAL A 100 2.71 15.86 2.77
N GLU A 101 1.54 15.60 3.34
CA GLU A 101 1.41 14.79 4.54
C GLU A 101 1.43 13.34 4.08
N LEU A 102 2.63 12.76 3.97
CA LEU A 102 2.77 11.31 3.86
C LEU A 102 2.02 10.70 5.05
N ALA A 103 0.95 9.97 4.78
CA ALA A 103 0.10 9.36 5.78
C ALA A 103 0.94 8.63 6.85
N GLY A 104 1.06 9.23 8.04
CA GLY A 104 1.88 8.68 9.13
C GLY A 104 2.44 9.70 10.11
N GLN A 105 2.58 10.97 9.74
CA GLN A 105 3.05 12.01 10.66
C GLN A 105 1.91 12.95 11.05
N ALA A 106 1.02 12.47 11.93
CA ALA A 106 0.14 13.37 12.68
C ALA A 106 1.03 14.34 13.46
N ALA A 107 0.99 15.62 13.10
CA ALA A 107 1.66 16.68 13.83
C ALA A 107 1.18 16.68 15.30
N PRO A 108 2.06 16.91 16.29
CA PRO A 108 1.61 17.14 17.65
C PRO A 108 0.72 18.38 17.65
N SER A 109 -0.53 18.21 18.07
CA SER A 109 -1.45 19.29 18.42
C SER A 109 -0.83 20.13 19.54
N GLY A 110 0.03 21.07 19.16
CA GLY A 110 0.75 21.99 20.02
C GLY A 110 0.51 23.41 19.55
N SER A 111 -0.57 24.02 20.03
CA SER A 111 -0.74 25.47 20.16
C SER A 111 -1.70 25.62 21.34
N GLY A 112 -1.22 25.74 22.57
CA GLY A 112 -0.31 26.82 22.97
C GLY A 112 -1.21 28.03 23.22
N GLY A 113 -1.51 28.25 24.50
CA GLY A 113 -2.27 29.42 24.91
C GLY A 113 -1.54 30.70 24.52
N GLN A 114 -2.31 31.74 24.24
CA GLN A 114 -2.34 33.01 24.98
C GLN A 114 -3.67 33.70 24.66
#